data_AF-A0AAQ2GAN0-F1
#
_entry.id   AF-A0AAQ2GAN0-F1
#
_cell.length_a   1.000
_cell.length_b   1.000
_cell.length_c   1.000
_cell.angle_alpha   90.00
_cell.angle_beta   90.00
_cell.angle_gamma   90.00
#
_symmetry.space_group_name_H-M   'P 1'
#
loop_
_entity.id
_entity.type
_entity.pdbx_description
1 polymer ?
#
loop_
_entity_poly.entity_id
_entity_poly.type
_entity_poly.pdbx_seq_one_letter_code
_entity_poly.pdbx_strand_id
1 'polypeptide(L)'
;MIDRRGLILVSAAAMLPLGTSAAWGQRQPVPTTFDYGPAKLDIYAPDGARGLPVVFFVHSGAWRSGKRSQVNAKPAFLLANGFCLVSIDYRMLPEAEVATQADDVEKAYAYVRANIARHGGDARRIVAMGHSAGCHLVALTGMRGGLPGVAALLLDDTRAYDLTALARNGGMAGAYARAFPDPAQWAALSPASYVDGRKHPPTFIAYSGASGRDGDSKAFAERLRATGTKVTLFDGSAYTHMSINRDFGEDGDALTGAALAFLKSAVG
;
A
#
# COMPACT_ATOMS: atom_id res chain seq x y z
N MET A 1 40.05 71.36 21.74
CA MET A 1 38.65 71.81 21.62
C MET A 1 37.98 70.84 20.66
N ILE A 2 36.86 70.27 21.11
CA ILE A 2 36.09 69.14 20.59
C ILE A 2 36.02 69.05 19.05
N ASP A 3 36.27 67.86 18.48
CA ASP A 3 35.59 67.46 17.25
C ASP A 3 35.02 66.05 17.37
N ARG A 4 33.75 65.92 17.00
CA ARG A 4 32.83 64.82 17.28
C ARG A 4 32.88 63.80 16.16
N ARG A 5 33.26 62.59 16.57
CA ARG A 5 33.09 61.28 15.95
C ARG A 5 31.76 61.13 15.18
N GLY A 6 31.85 60.82 13.88
CA GLY A 6 30.86 60.02 13.15
C GLY A 6 31.44 58.62 12.93
N LEU A 7 30.96 57.62 13.68
CA LEU A 7 31.27 56.21 13.45
C LEU A 7 30.21 55.62 12.51
N ILE A 8 30.64 55.13 11.34
CA ILE A 8 29.86 54.22 10.51
C ILE A 8 30.20 52.80 10.98
N LEU A 9 29.25 52.14 11.62
CA LEU A 9 29.27 50.70 11.92
C LEU A 9 28.87 49.94 10.65
N VAL A 10 29.83 49.34 9.96
CA VAL A 10 29.55 48.27 8.98
C VAL A 10 29.48 46.96 9.77
N SER A 11 28.26 46.44 9.91
CA SER A 11 28.03 45.13 10.50
C SER A 11 28.48 44.04 9.51
N ALA A 12 29.55 43.31 9.84
CA ALA A 12 29.93 42.11 9.11
C ALA A 12 29.04 40.96 9.58
N ALA A 13 27.99 40.66 8.80
CA ALA A 13 27.23 39.43 8.97
C ALA A 13 28.13 38.24 8.63
N ALA A 14 28.52 37.47 9.64
CA ALA A 14 29.17 36.19 9.43
C ALA A 14 28.17 35.24 8.75
N MET A 15 28.36 35.00 7.45
CA MET A 15 27.66 33.91 6.76
C MET A 15 28.21 32.59 7.29
N LEU A 16 27.43 31.95 8.16
CA LEU A 16 27.59 30.53 8.45
C LEU A 16 27.51 29.76 7.13
N PRO A 17 28.44 28.83 6.84
CA PRO A 17 28.31 27.99 5.67
C PRO A 17 27.01 27.22 5.80
N LEU A 18 26.09 27.43 4.86
CA LEU A 18 24.95 26.57 4.62
C LEU A 18 25.47 25.14 4.61
N GLY A 19 25.05 24.36 5.61
CA GLY A 19 25.40 22.96 5.72
C GLY A 19 25.16 22.32 4.36
N THR A 20 26.20 21.70 3.82
CA THR A 20 26.09 20.83 2.67
C THR A 20 25.10 19.74 3.07
N SER A 21 23.86 19.84 2.61
CA SER A 21 23.00 18.66 2.54
C SER A 21 23.72 17.71 1.59
N ALA A 22 24.51 16.81 2.16
CA ALA A 22 24.95 15.63 1.45
C ALA A 22 23.67 14.87 1.11
N ALA A 23 23.10 15.17 -0.06
CA ALA A 23 22.24 14.25 -0.76
C ALA A 23 23.13 13.07 -1.16
N TRP A 24 23.49 12.24 -0.18
CA TRP A 24 23.75 10.84 -0.45
C TRP A 24 22.47 10.33 -1.06
N GLY A 25 22.43 10.27 -2.39
CA GLY A 25 21.40 9.56 -3.11
C GLY A 25 21.38 8.15 -2.55
N GLN A 26 20.46 7.88 -1.63
CA GLN A 26 20.22 6.57 -1.07
C GLN A 26 19.96 5.66 -2.26
N ARG A 27 20.95 4.82 -2.57
CA ARG A 27 20.84 3.84 -3.64
C ARG A 27 19.64 2.97 -3.30
N GLN A 28 18.62 2.98 -4.16
CA GLN A 28 17.39 2.22 -3.92
C GLN A 28 17.75 0.76 -3.60
N PRO A 29 17.16 0.17 -2.54
CA PRO A 29 17.41 -1.22 -2.19
C PRO A 29 17.20 -2.13 -3.41
N VAL A 30 18.15 -3.03 -3.66
CA VAL A 30 18.07 -3.97 -4.77
C VAL A 30 17.35 -5.22 -4.30
N PRO A 31 16.29 -5.69 -4.98
CA PRO A 31 15.59 -6.88 -4.57
C PRO A 31 16.30 -8.15 -5.03
N THR A 32 15.96 -9.28 -4.40
CA THR A 32 16.12 -10.59 -5.02
C THR A 32 14.80 -11.01 -5.67
N THR A 33 14.82 -11.33 -6.96
CA THR A 33 13.64 -11.77 -7.72
C THR A 33 13.47 -13.29 -7.63
N PHE A 34 12.23 -13.74 -7.44
CA PHE A 34 11.83 -15.15 -7.47
C PHE A 34 10.64 -15.36 -8.40
N ASP A 35 10.51 -16.58 -8.89
CA ASP A 35 9.33 -17.07 -9.60
C ASP A 35 8.45 -17.85 -8.63
N TYR A 36 7.16 -17.51 -8.57
CA TYR A 36 6.19 -18.20 -7.71
C TYR A 36 5.20 -19.06 -8.51
N GLY A 37 5.47 -19.28 -9.80
CA GLY A 37 4.69 -20.07 -10.74
C GLY A 37 3.99 -19.18 -11.78
N PRO A 38 2.84 -18.55 -11.44
CA PRO A 38 2.11 -17.70 -12.39
C PRO A 38 2.87 -16.45 -12.85
N ALA A 39 3.72 -15.87 -11.98
CA ALA A 39 4.51 -14.69 -12.25
C ALA A 39 5.71 -14.58 -11.29
N LYS A 40 6.30 -13.39 -11.16
CA LYS A 40 7.49 -13.12 -10.35
C LYS A 40 7.19 -12.23 -9.16
N LEU A 41 8.02 -12.33 -8.13
CA LEU A 41 8.03 -11.43 -6.98
C LEU A 41 9.44 -10.97 -6.66
N ASP A 42 9.55 -9.80 -6.04
CA ASP A 42 10.78 -9.18 -5.57
C ASP A 42 10.75 -9.12 -4.04
N ILE A 43 11.82 -9.62 -3.41
CA ILE A 43 12.03 -9.53 -1.96
C ILE A 43 13.12 -8.49 -1.68
N TYR A 44 12.76 -7.47 -0.91
CA TYR A 44 13.66 -6.47 -0.36
C TYR A 44 13.83 -6.74 1.13
N ALA A 45 15.06 -7.01 1.56
CA ALA A 45 15.39 -7.26 2.96
C ALA A 45 16.75 -6.62 3.29
N PRO A 46 16.94 -6.10 4.52
CA PRO A 46 18.26 -5.66 4.97
C PRO A 46 19.26 -6.83 5.01
N ASP A 47 20.54 -6.53 4.79
CA ASP A 47 21.59 -7.55 4.88
C ASP A 47 21.63 -8.17 6.28
N GLY A 48 21.66 -9.50 6.34
CA GLY A 48 21.68 -10.24 7.60
C GLY A 48 20.36 -10.20 8.40
N ALA A 49 19.28 -9.64 7.86
CA ALA A 49 17.98 -9.62 8.50
C ALA A 49 17.50 -11.03 8.87
N ARG A 50 16.85 -11.15 10.04
CA ARG A 50 16.27 -12.40 10.52
C ARG A 50 14.94 -12.13 11.21
N GLY A 51 13.91 -12.84 10.75
CA GLY A 51 12.59 -12.83 11.35
C GLY A 51 11.92 -11.46 11.39
N LEU A 52 12.19 -10.53 10.47
CA LEU A 52 11.52 -9.23 10.41
C LEU A 52 10.06 -9.35 9.95
N PRO A 53 9.14 -8.49 10.40
CA PRO A 53 7.81 -8.41 9.80
C PRO A 53 7.87 -8.08 8.31
N VAL A 54 6.86 -8.50 7.57
CA VAL A 54 6.83 -8.43 6.10
C VAL A 54 5.64 -7.61 5.64
N VAL A 55 5.88 -6.64 4.76
CA VAL A 55 4.83 -6.01 3.96
C VAL A 55 4.75 -6.74 2.62
N PHE A 56 3.62 -7.38 2.34
CA PHE A 56 3.32 -8.03 1.07
C PHE A 56 2.51 -7.07 0.19
N PHE A 57 3.15 -6.46 -0.80
CA PHE A 57 2.63 -5.37 -1.61
C PHE A 57 2.14 -5.81 -2.99
N VAL A 58 0.92 -5.38 -3.34
CA VAL A 58 0.30 -5.57 -4.65
C VAL A 58 0.14 -4.23 -5.34
N HIS A 59 0.78 -4.07 -6.51
CA HIS A 59 0.86 -2.79 -7.22
C HIS A 59 -0.48 -2.36 -7.85
N SER A 60 -0.52 -1.12 -8.34
CA SER A 60 -1.65 -0.55 -9.06
C SER A 60 -1.58 -0.78 -10.57
N GLY A 61 -2.47 -0.13 -11.34
CA GLY A 61 -2.45 -0.19 -12.81
C GLY A 61 -3.74 -0.72 -13.43
N ALA A 62 -4.89 -0.44 -12.78
CA ALA A 62 -6.21 -0.68 -13.34
C ALA A 62 -6.40 -2.12 -13.89
N TRP A 63 -5.87 -3.11 -13.17
CA TRP A 63 -5.94 -4.55 -13.49
C TRP A 63 -5.33 -4.96 -14.85
N ARG A 64 -4.65 -4.05 -15.55
CA ARG A 64 -4.18 -4.25 -16.92
C ARG A 64 -2.72 -3.82 -17.15
N SER A 65 -2.11 -3.18 -16.16
CA SER A 65 -0.75 -2.71 -16.22
C SER A 65 -0.14 -2.64 -14.83
N GLY A 66 1.16 -2.36 -14.80
CA GLY A 66 1.94 -2.25 -13.58
C GLY A 66 3.05 -3.28 -13.54
N LYS A 67 3.89 -3.22 -12.51
CA LYS A 67 4.99 -4.16 -12.28
C LYS A 67 5.46 -4.11 -10.84
N ARG A 68 6.00 -5.23 -10.35
CA ARG A 68 6.57 -5.38 -9.01
C ARG A 68 7.66 -4.36 -8.65
N SER A 69 8.34 -3.79 -9.65
CA SER A 69 9.36 -2.76 -9.44
C SER A 69 8.79 -1.34 -9.22
N GLN A 70 7.47 -1.14 -9.31
CA GLN A 70 6.80 0.14 -9.00
C GLN A 70 6.57 0.34 -7.50
N VAL A 71 7.67 0.40 -6.75
CA VAL A 71 7.65 0.48 -5.28
C VAL A 71 8.02 1.86 -4.74
N ASN A 72 8.56 2.77 -5.56
CA ASN A 72 8.99 4.13 -5.17
C ASN A 72 9.88 4.10 -3.91
N ALA A 73 9.66 4.99 -2.95
CA ALA A 73 10.41 5.06 -1.69
C ALA A 73 10.09 3.94 -0.68
N LYS A 74 9.05 3.11 -0.93
CA LYS A 74 8.61 2.06 0.00
C LYS A 74 9.74 1.13 0.45
N PRO A 75 10.63 0.61 -0.42
CA PRO A 75 11.69 -0.29 0.04
C PRO A 75 12.61 0.43 1.02
N ALA A 76 13.18 1.58 0.65
CA ALA A 76 14.10 2.31 1.52
C ALA A 76 13.44 2.64 2.87
N PHE A 77 12.21 3.14 2.85
CA PHE A 77 11.45 3.48 4.04
C PHE A 77 11.16 2.26 4.94
N LEU A 78 10.62 1.18 4.38
CA LEU A 78 10.22 0.01 5.15
C LEU A 78 11.44 -0.73 5.73
N LEU A 79 12.51 -0.88 4.94
CA LEU A 79 13.74 -1.50 5.39
C LEU A 79 14.38 -0.71 6.55
N ALA A 80 14.44 0.62 6.44
CA ALA A 80 14.93 1.49 7.51
C ALA A 80 14.07 1.41 8.79
N ASN A 81 12.81 0.99 8.67
CA ASN A 81 11.87 0.85 9.78
C ASN A 81 11.70 -0.59 10.28
N GLY A 82 12.59 -1.51 9.88
CA GLY A 82 12.62 -2.88 10.41
C GLY A 82 11.63 -3.83 9.75
N PHE A 83 11.24 -3.58 8.51
CA PHE A 83 10.38 -4.47 7.72
C PHE A 83 11.13 -5.02 6.50
N CYS A 84 10.76 -6.23 6.10
CA CYS A 84 10.96 -6.70 4.73
C CYS A 84 9.80 -6.23 3.85
N LEU A 85 10.07 -5.97 2.57
CA LEU A 85 9.04 -5.73 1.56
C LEU A 85 9.08 -6.86 0.54
N VAL A 86 7.92 -7.43 0.24
CA VAL A 86 7.72 -8.30 -0.93
C VAL A 86 6.78 -7.59 -1.89
N SER A 87 7.17 -7.44 -3.15
CA SER A 87 6.33 -6.86 -4.20
C SER A 87 6.13 -7.88 -5.32
N ILE A 88 4.91 -8.03 -5.82
CA ILE A 88 4.56 -9.10 -6.77
C ILE A 88 4.15 -8.55 -8.13
N ASP A 89 4.48 -9.27 -9.20
CA ASP A 89 3.73 -9.22 -10.45
C ASP A 89 2.55 -10.19 -10.32
N TYR A 90 1.51 -10.00 -11.11
CA TYR A 90 0.39 -10.92 -11.30
C TYR A 90 -0.05 -10.84 -12.77
N ARG A 91 -0.73 -11.86 -13.29
CA ARG A 91 -1.25 -11.79 -14.67
C ARG A 91 -2.34 -10.73 -14.74
N MET A 92 -2.49 -10.08 -15.88
CA MET A 92 -3.34 -8.89 -16.02
C MET A 92 -4.24 -8.98 -17.25
N LEU A 93 -5.21 -8.08 -17.37
CA LEU A 93 -6.06 -7.96 -18.54
C LEU A 93 -5.25 -7.55 -19.78
N PRO A 94 -5.62 -8.03 -20.98
CA PRO A 94 -6.75 -8.94 -21.27
C PRO A 94 -6.43 -10.43 -21.10
N GLU A 95 -5.19 -10.82 -20.78
CA GLU A 95 -4.77 -12.22 -20.72
C GLU A 95 -5.31 -12.97 -19.48
N ALA A 96 -5.63 -12.24 -18.41
CA ALA A 96 -6.18 -12.78 -17.17
C ALA A 96 -7.24 -11.86 -16.56
N GLU A 97 -8.46 -12.40 -16.46
CA GLU A 97 -9.58 -11.79 -15.74
C GLU A 97 -9.30 -11.56 -14.26
N VAL A 98 -10.00 -10.61 -13.63
CA VAL A 98 -9.74 -10.18 -12.24
C VAL A 98 -9.78 -11.33 -11.23
N ALA A 99 -10.62 -12.35 -11.43
CA ALA A 99 -10.64 -13.56 -10.61
C ALA A 99 -9.28 -14.29 -10.64
N THR A 100 -8.70 -14.46 -11.83
CA THR A 100 -7.38 -15.06 -12.02
C THR A 100 -6.27 -14.23 -11.37
N GLN A 101 -6.39 -12.89 -11.41
CA GLN A 101 -5.45 -12.00 -10.72
C GLN A 101 -5.50 -12.18 -9.21
N ALA A 102 -6.70 -12.33 -8.63
CA ALA A 102 -6.86 -12.60 -7.21
C ALA A 102 -6.25 -13.96 -6.82
N ASP A 103 -6.39 -14.98 -7.66
CA ASP A 103 -5.76 -16.29 -7.44
C ASP A 103 -4.22 -16.21 -7.52
N ASP A 104 -3.67 -15.35 -8.37
CA ASP A 104 -2.23 -15.11 -8.44
C ASP A 104 -1.70 -14.42 -7.17
N VAL A 105 -2.46 -13.47 -6.61
CA VAL A 105 -2.14 -12.83 -5.32
C VAL A 105 -2.08 -13.87 -4.19
N GLU A 106 -3.05 -14.79 -4.14
CA GLU A 106 -3.07 -15.86 -3.14
C GLU A 106 -1.92 -16.86 -3.30
N LYS A 107 -1.58 -17.23 -4.53
CA LYS A 107 -0.42 -18.09 -4.82
C LYS A 107 0.89 -17.41 -4.44
N ALA A 108 1.04 -16.13 -4.73
CA ALA A 108 2.21 -15.36 -4.31
C ALA A 108 2.30 -15.26 -2.78
N TYR A 109 1.18 -15.02 -2.09
CA TYR A 109 1.14 -15.01 -0.64
C TYR A 109 1.53 -16.37 -0.04
N ALA A 110 1.01 -17.47 -0.59
CA ALA A 110 1.38 -18.83 -0.19
C ALA A 110 2.88 -19.11 -0.39
N TYR A 111 3.46 -18.66 -1.52
CA TYR A 111 4.90 -18.72 -1.74
C TYR A 111 5.66 -17.94 -0.67
N VAL A 112 5.27 -16.70 -0.37
CA VAL A 112 5.92 -15.88 0.65
C VAL A 112 5.85 -16.55 2.01
N ARG A 113 4.69 -17.06 2.42
CA ARG A 113 4.52 -17.82 3.67
C ARG A 113 5.47 -19.01 3.78
N ALA A 114 5.68 -19.74 2.69
CA ALA A 114 6.55 -20.92 2.67
C ALA A 114 8.05 -20.57 2.65
N ASN A 115 8.42 -19.38 2.17
CA ASN A 115 9.81 -19.11 1.78
C ASN A 115 10.44 -17.89 2.47
N ILE A 116 9.69 -16.94 3.01
CA ILE A 116 10.24 -15.63 3.45
C ILE A 116 11.21 -15.74 4.63
N ALA A 117 11.11 -16.80 5.43
CA ALA A 117 12.01 -17.08 6.55
C ALA A 117 13.48 -17.16 6.13
N ARG A 118 13.77 -17.70 4.95
CA ARG A 118 15.15 -17.79 4.42
C ARG A 118 15.67 -16.49 3.83
N HIS A 119 14.80 -15.48 3.73
CA HIS A 119 15.09 -14.16 3.17
C HIS A 119 14.92 -13.05 4.22
N GLY A 120 14.99 -13.42 5.49
CA GLY A 120 15.03 -12.47 6.61
C GLY A 120 13.69 -12.05 7.19
N GLY A 121 12.56 -12.49 6.63
CA GLY A 121 11.23 -12.17 7.17
C GLY A 121 10.64 -13.25 8.08
N ASP A 122 9.56 -12.94 8.79
CA ASP A 122 8.77 -13.88 9.60
C ASP A 122 7.43 -14.15 8.90
N ALA A 123 7.22 -15.40 8.48
CA ALA A 123 6.00 -15.83 7.78
C ALA A 123 4.72 -15.64 8.61
N ARG A 124 4.82 -15.49 9.94
CA ARG A 124 3.67 -15.27 10.83
C ARG A 124 3.34 -13.79 11.03
N ARG A 125 4.17 -12.87 10.53
CA ARG A 125 4.04 -11.42 10.73
C ARG A 125 3.98 -10.70 9.39
N ILE A 126 2.99 -11.05 8.59
CA ILE A 126 2.78 -10.48 7.25
C ILE A 126 1.57 -9.55 7.25
N VAL A 127 1.75 -8.31 6.81
CA VAL A 127 0.67 -7.37 6.47
C VAL A 127 0.55 -7.31 4.94
N ALA A 128 -0.65 -7.50 4.41
CA ALA A 128 -0.89 -7.33 2.98
C ALA A 128 -1.28 -5.88 2.69
N MET A 129 -0.63 -5.28 1.70
CA MET A 129 -0.82 -3.89 1.29
C MET A 129 -1.09 -3.83 -0.21
N GLY A 130 -1.96 -2.94 -0.66
CA GLY A 130 -2.11 -2.70 -2.09
C GLY A 130 -2.65 -1.32 -2.41
N HIS A 131 -2.35 -0.83 -3.61
CA HIS A 131 -2.85 0.45 -4.12
C HIS A 131 -3.81 0.26 -5.31
N SER A 132 -4.93 1.01 -5.34
CA SER A 132 -5.85 1.03 -6.50
C SER A 132 -6.39 -0.36 -6.89
N ALA A 133 -5.97 -0.91 -8.04
CA ALA A 133 -6.28 -2.28 -8.44
C ALA A 133 -5.71 -3.32 -7.45
N GLY A 134 -4.47 -3.14 -6.98
CA GLY A 134 -3.89 -3.98 -5.94
C GLY A 134 -4.59 -3.83 -4.59
N CYS A 135 -5.10 -2.63 -4.27
CA CYS A 135 -5.94 -2.42 -3.08
C CYS A 135 -7.22 -3.26 -3.15
N HIS A 136 -7.88 -3.28 -4.32
CA HIS A 136 -9.02 -4.16 -4.56
C HIS A 136 -8.67 -5.64 -4.42
N LEU A 137 -7.56 -6.09 -5.01
CA LEU A 137 -7.15 -7.49 -4.95
C LEU A 137 -6.78 -7.92 -3.51
N VAL A 138 -6.08 -7.09 -2.75
CA VAL A 138 -5.77 -7.37 -1.33
C VAL A 138 -7.04 -7.39 -0.49
N ALA A 139 -7.97 -6.45 -0.72
CA ALA A 139 -9.27 -6.47 -0.04
C ALA A 139 -10.04 -7.75 -0.38
N LEU A 140 -10.13 -8.13 -1.66
CA LEU A 140 -10.88 -9.28 -2.11
C LEU A 140 -10.32 -10.58 -1.52
N THR A 141 -9.02 -10.82 -1.72
CA THR A 141 -8.34 -12.03 -1.24
C THR A 141 -8.32 -12.10 0.29
N GLY A 142 -8.08 -10.98 0.98
CA GLY A 142 -8.11 -10.90 2.44
C GLY A 142 -9.51 -11.19 3.02
N MET A 143 -10.56 -10.61 2.45
CA MET A 143 -11.93 -10.82 2.95
C MET A 143 -12.48 -12.20 2.62
N ARG A 144 -12.16 -12.75 1.44
CA ARG A 144 -12.60 -14.11 1.05
C ARG A 144 -11.81 -15.24 1.72
N GLY A 145 -10.80 -14.92 2.54
CA GLY A 145 -10.01 -15.90 3.29
C GLY A 145 -8.82 -16.50 2.54
N GLY A 146 -8.45 -15.91 1.41
CA GLY A 146 -7.31 -16.33 0.56
C GLY A 146 -5.93 -16.03 1.12
N LEU A 147 -5.84 -15.22 2.18
CA LEU A 147 -4.59 -14.84 2.84
C LEU A 147 -4.53 -15.41 4.28
N PRO A 148 -4.42 -16.73 4.46
CA PRO A 148 -4.54 -17.36 5.77
C PRO A 148 -3.43 -16.92 6.72
N GLY A 149 -3.82 -16.40 7.89
CA GLY A 149 -2.89 -15.94 8.92
C GLY A 149 -2.20 -14.61 8.62
N VAL A 150 -2.74 -13.81 7.69
CA VAL A 150 -2.32 -12.41 7.51
C VAL A 150 -2.62 -11.61 8.78
N ALA A 151 -1.66 -10.80 9.22
CA ALA A 151 -1.75 -10.05 10.46
C ALA A 151 -2.70 -8.85 10.34
N ALA A 152 -2.69 -8.19 9.18
CA ALA A 152 -3.54 -7.05 8.88
C ALA A 152 -3.61 -6.78 7.36
N LEU A 153 -4.54 -5.91 6.97
CA LEU A 153 -4.66 -5.39 5.60
C LEU A 153 -4.45 -3.87 5.58
N LEU A 154 -3.67 -3.36 4.63
CA LEU A 154 -3.49 -1.94 4.35
C LEU A 154 -4.01 -1.64 2.94
N LEU A 155 -5.21 -1.07 2.89
CA LEU A 155 -5.99 -0.83 1.69
C LEU A 155 -5.80 0.63 1.27
N ASP A 156 -4.88 0.87 0.34
CA ASP A 156 -4.56 2.20 -0.17
C ASP A 156 -5.41 2.52 -1.40
N ASP A 157 -6.56 3.13 -1.14
CA ASP A 157 -7.34 3.87 -2.11
C ASP A 157 -7.90 3.05 -3.30
N THR A 158 -9.07 2.44 -3.12
CA THR A 158 -9.91 1.89 -4.20
C THR A 158 -11.38 2.29 -4.04
N ARG A 159 -12.15 2.22 -5.14
CA ARG A 159 -13.62 2.29 -5.11
C ARG A 159 -14.28 0.91 -5.20
N ALA A 160 -13.54 -0.11 -5.62
CA ALA A 160 -14.08 -1.42 -5.97
C ALA A 160 -14.37 -2.32 -4.74
N TYR A 161 -14.80 -1.76 -3.61
CA TYR A 161 -15.18 -2.57 -2.44
C TYR A 161 -16.53 -3.28 -2.62
N ASP A 162 -17.47 -2.62 -3.31
CA ASP A 162 -18.78 -3.16 -3.68
C ASP A 162 -19.11 -2.73 -5.11
N LEU A 163 -18.93 -3.65 -6.06
CA LEU A 163 -19.12 -3.39 -7.49
C LEU A 163 -20.59 -3.13 -7.84
N THR A 164 -21.53 -3.69 -7.07
CA THR A 164 -22.97 -3.43 -7.27
C THR A 164 -23.33 -2.01 -6.84
N ALA A 165 -22.83 -1.57 -5.67
CA ALA A 165 -22.98 -0.20 -5.22
C ALA A 165 -22.28 0.80 -6.16
N LEU A 166 -21.07 0.45 -6.60
CA LEU A 166 -20.31 1.23 -7.59
C LEU A 166 -21.06 1.40 -8.91
N ALA A 167 -21.75 0.37 -9.39
CA ALA A 167 -22.57 0.49 -10.58
C ALA A 167 -23.81 1.37 -10.35
N ARG A 168 -24.51 1.18 -9.22
CA ARG A 168 -25.69 1.99 -8.86
C ARG A 168 -25.38 3.47 -8.70
N ASN A 169 -24.17 3.83 -8.25
CA ASN A 169 -23.73 5.21 -8.11
C ASN A 169 -23.10 5.80 -9.39
N GLY A 170 -23.16 5.09 -10.52
CA GLY A 170 -22.59 5.54 -11.80
C GLY A 170 -21.07 5.45 -11.89
N GLY A 171 -20.40 4.85 -10.91
CA GLY A 171 -18.95 4.67 -10.88
C GLY A 171 -18.40 3.53 -11.73
N MET A 172 -19.28 2.65 -12.26
CA MET A 172 -18.89 1.57 -13.19
C MET A 172 -18.58 2.11 -14.59
N ALA A 173 -17.49 2.87 -14.69
CA ALA A 173 -17.03 3.49 -15.93
C ALA A 173 -15.51 3.31 -16.10
N GLY A 174 -15.02 3.54 -17.33
CA GLY A 174 -13.60 3.60 -17.62
C GLY A 174 -12.85 2.30 -17.25
N ALA A 175 -11.94 2.38 -16.28
CA ALA A 175 -11.17 1.22 -15.81
C ALA A 175 -12.06 0.15 -15.17
N TYR A 176 -13.07 0.55 -14.38
CA TYR A 176 -13.96 -0.40 -13.71
C TYR A 176 -14.81 -1.17 -14.71
N ALA A 177 -15.43 -0.50 -15.68
CA ALA A 177 -16.24 -1.15 -16.71
C ALA A 177 -15.44 -2.14 -17.58
N ARG A 178 -14.13 -1.87 -17.79
CA ARG A 178 -13.24 -2.79 -18.50
C ARG A 178 -12.84 -4.00 -17.67
N ALA A 179 -12.64 -3.82 -16.36
CA ALA A 179 -12.22 -4.89 -15.46
C ALA A 179 -13.39 -5.75 -14.96
N PHE A 180 -14.60 -5.20 -14.95
CA PHE A 180 -15.81 -5.87 -14.44
C PHE A 180 -16.96 -5.79 -15.45
N PRO A 181 -16.77 -6.28 -16.69
CA PRO A 181 -17.76 -6.12 -17.76
C PRO A 181 -19.02 -6.96 -17.54
N ASP A 182 -18.94 -8.03 -16.74
CA ASP A 182 -20.04 -8.95 -16.46
C ASP A 182 -20.65 -8.72 -15.06
N PRO A 183 -21.88 -8.17 -14.97
CA PRO A 183 -22.56 -7.97 -13.70
C PRO A 183 -22.80 -9.25 -12.89
N ALA A 184 -22.85 -10.43 -13.54
CA ALA A 184 -23.01 -11.69 -12.83
C ALA A 184 -21.82 -12.00 -11.91
N GLN A 185 -20.64 -11.43 -12.19
CA GLN A 185 -19.42 -11.62 -11.40
C GLN A 185 -19.24 -10.59 -10.27
N TRP A 186 -20.01 -9.50 -10.28
CA TRP A 186 -19.79 -8.38 -9.35
C TRP A 186 -19.87 -8.79 -7.89
N ALA A 187 -20.82 -9.65 -7.53
CA ALA A 187 -20.90 -10.16 -6.15
C ALA A 187 -19.65 -10.94 -5.76
N ALA A 188 -19.16 -11.84 -6.62
CA ALA A 188 -18.00 -12.68 -6.35
C ALA A 188 -16.68 -11.88 -6.29
N LEU A 189 -16.61 -10.77 -7.02
CA LEU A 189 -15.44 -9.89 -7.10
C LEU A 189 -15.51 -8.66 -6.18
N SER A 190 -16.57 -8.54 -5.37
CA SER A 190 -16.71 -7.47 -4.36
C SER A 190 -16.18 -7.93 -3.01
N PRO A 191 -15.14 -7.29 -2.44
CA PRO A 191 -14.71 -7.52 -1.06
C PRO A 191 -15.87 -7.45 -0.05
N ALA A 192 -16.82 -6.53 -0.23
CA ALA A 192 -17.97 -6.34 0.65
C ALA A 192 -18.92 -7.55 0.75
N SER A 193 -18.95 -8.43 -0.26
CA SER A 193 -19.76 -9.65 -0.24
C SER A 193 -19.28 -10.68 0.78
N TYR A 194 -18.00 -10.61 1.16
CA TYR A 194 -17.38 -11.57 2.08
C TYR A 194 -17.37 -11.09 3.53
N VAL A 195 -17.89 -9.89 3.79
CA VAL A 195 -18.05 -9.36 5.15
C VAL A 195 -19.37 -9.87 5.73
N ASP A 196 -19.34 -11.10 6.24
CA ASP A 196 -20.51 -11.93 6.55
C ASP A 196 -20.60 -12.35 8.04
N GLY A 197 -20.03 -11.54 8.94
CA GLY A 197 -20.03 -11.79 10.38
C GLY A 197 -18.85 -12.64 10.87
N ARG A 198 -18.01 -13.15 9.97
CA ARG A 198 -16.69 -13.67 10.32
C ARG A 198 -15.78 -12.54 10.79
N LYS A 199 -14.83 -12.88 11.66
CA LYS A 199 -13.78 -11.95 12.09
C LYS A 199 -12.75 -11.80 10.97
N HIS A 200 -12.60 -10.58 10.45
CA HIS A 200 -11.57 -10.26 9.46
C HIS A 200 -10.31 -9.70 10.12
N PRO A 201 -9.16 -9.69 9.41
CA PRO A 201 -7.95 -9.06 9.90
C PRO A 201 -8.18 -7.57 10.21
N PRO A 202 -7.49 -6.99 11.20
CA PRO A 202 -7.41 -5.54 11.37
C PRO A 202 -7.10 -4.88 10.02
N THR A 203 -7.85 -3.83 9.69
CA THR A 203 -7.81 -3.24 8.35
C THR A 203 -7.57 -1.74 8.46
N PHE A 204 -6.55 -1.25 7.77
CA PHE A 204 -6.32 0.17 7.53
C PHE A 204 -6.88 0.50 6.14
N ILE A 205 -7.69 1.54 6.05
CA ILE A 205 -8.30 2.01 4.81
C ILE A 205 -7.91 3.46 4.62
N ALA A 206 -7.26 3.78 3.51
CA ALA A 206 -7.05 5.16 3.07
C ALA A 206 -7.87 5.43 1.82
N TYR A 207 -8.34 6.68 1.68
CA TYR A 207 -8.98 7.17 0.47
C TYR A 207 -8.38 8.52 0.09
N SER A 208 -8.25 8.77 -1.21
CA SER A 208 -7.82 10.08 -1.72
C SER A 208 -8.99 11.05 -1.91
N GLY A 209 -8.70 12.31 -2.24
CA GLY A 209 -9.70 13.32 -2.62
C GLY A 209 -10.33 13.10 -4.00
N ALA A 210 -9.97 12.02 -4.71
CA ALA A 210 -10.59 11.72 -6.00
C ALA A 210 -12.04 11.20 -5.84
N SER A 211 -12.91 11.62 -6.75
CA SER A 211 -14.37 11.49 -6.64
C SER A 211 -14.86 10.07 -6.31
N GLY A 212 -15.74 9.98 -5.30
CA GLY A 212 -16.45 8.78 -4.85
C GLY A 212 -15.67 7.88 -3.89
N ARG A 213 -14.35 8.09 -3.74
CA ARG A 213 -13.49 7.21 -2.92
C ARG A 213 -13.76 7.30 -1.44
N ASP A 214 -14.13 8.49 -0.96
CA ASP A 214 -14.48 8.69 0.44
C ASP A 214 -15.76 7.91 0.80
N GLY A 215 -16.82 8.03 0.01
CA GLY A 215 -18.09 7.33 0.21
C GLY A 215 -17.93 5.82 0.14
N ASP A 216 -17.28 5.31 -0.91
CA ASP A 216 -17.06 3.87 -1.09
C ASP A 216 -16.19 3.29 0.05
N SER A 217 -15.16 4.01 0.50
CA SER A 217 -14.29 3.60 1.61
C SER A 217 -14.96 3.66 2.97
N LYS A 218 -15.72 4.73 3.25
CA LYS A 218 -16.47 4.88 4.51
C LYS A 218 -17.54 3.79 4.64
N ALA A 219 -18.29 3.51 3.57
CA ALA A 219 -19.30 2.45 3.57
C ALA A 219 -18.68 1.07 3.83
N PHE A 220 -17.53 0.76 3.22
CA PHE A 220 -16.83 -0.50 3.47
C PHE A 220 -16.27 -0.58 4.91
N ALA A 221 -15.70 0.51 5.42
CA ALA A 221 -15.21 0.61 6.80
C ALA A 221 -16.34 0.38 7.82
N GLU A 222 -17.51 0.98 7.61
CA GLU A 222 -18.70 0.77 8.46
C GLU A 222 -19.17 -0.68 8.42
N ARG A 223 -19.24 -1.29 7.24
CA ARG A 223 -19.59 -2.71 7.07
C ARG A 223 -18.64 -3.62 7.86
N LEU A 224 -17.33 -3.37 7.81
CA LEU A 224 -16.35 -4.13 8.59
C LEU A 224 -16.50 -3.91 10.10
N ARG A 225 -16.69 -2.66 10.53
CA ARG A 225 -16.90 -2.34 11.96
C ARG A 225 -18.14 -3.01 12.52
N ALA A 226 -19.19 -3.15 11.71
CA ALA A 226 -20.42 -3.84 12.10
C ALA A 226 -20.19 -5.34 12.43
N THR A 227 -19.13 -5.96 11.92
CA THR A 227 -18.75 -7.35 12.29
C THR A 227 -17.75 -7.42 13.46
N GLY A 228 -17.44 -6.28 14.09
CA GLY A 228 -16.43 -6.19 15.15
C GLY A 228 -14.99 -6.16 14.64
N THR A 229 -14.78 -6.02 13.32
CA THR A 229 -13.43 -5.87 12.75
C THR A 229 -12.84 -4.53 13.17
N LYS A 230 -11.57 -4.53 13.61
CA LYS A 230 -10.83 -3.31 13.91
C LYS A 230 -10.49 -2.58 12.62
N VAL A 231 -10.95 -1.33 12.48
CA VAL A 231 -10.73 -0.53 11.27
C VAL A 231 -10.14 0.84 11.60
N THR A 232 -8.96 1.11 11.05
CA THR A 232 -8.36 2.44 10.98
C THR A 232 -8.74 3.07 9.64
N LEU A 233 -9.33 4.26 9.65
CA LEU A 233 -9.70 4.99 8.45
C LEU A 233 -8.84 6.25 8.39
N PHE A 234 -8.11 6.43 7.29
CA PHE A 234 -7.29 7.60 7.04
C PHE A 234 -7.95 8.51 6.01
N ASP A 235 -8.21 9.76 6.40
CA ASP A 235 -8.69 10.79 5.50
C ASP A 235 -7.52 11.34 4.67
N GLY A 236 -7.40 10.86 3.44
CA GLY A 236 -6.44 11.33 2.47
C GLY A 236 -7.03 12.33 1.48
N SER A 237 -8.05 13.11 1.84
CA SER A 237 -8.67 14.10 0.94
C SER A 237 -7.68 15.12 0.35
N ALA A 238 -6.57 15.39 1.04
CA ALA A 238 -5.48 16.23 0.54
C ALA A 238 -4.65 15.58 -0.59
N TYR A 239 -4.80 14.28 -0.80
CA TYR A 239 -4.07 13.51 -1.80
C TYR A 239 -4.89 13.35 -3.09
N THR A 240 -4.19 13.26 -4.22
CA THR A 240 -4.73 12.67 -5.44
C THR A 240 -4.67 11.15 -5.36
N HIS A 241 -5.41 10.46 -6.24
CA HIS A 241 -5.33 9.00 -6.35
C HIS A 241 -3.90 8.47 -6.59
N MET A 242 -3.05 9.25 -7.26
CA MET A 242 -1.69 8.82 -7.53
C MET A 242 -0.72 9.22 -6.42
N SER A 243 -0.87 10.42 -5.86
CA SER A 243 0.06 10.92 -4.82
C SER A 243 -0.03 10.13 -3.53
N ILE A 244 -1.23 9.63 -3.17
CA ILE A 244 -1.43 8.82 -1.96
C ILE A 244 -0.51 7.58 -1.92
N ASN A 245 -0.27 6.95 -3.07
CA ASN A 245 0.69 5.84 -3.17
C ASN A 245 2.09 6.28 -3.59
N ARG A 246 2.21 7.29 -4.45
CA ARG A 246 3.51 7.74 -4.96
C ARG A 246 4.40 8.22 -3.81
N ASP A 247 3.82 9.01 -2.92
CA ASP A 247 4.52 9.73 -1.86
C ASP A 247 4.69 8.86 -0.59
N PHE A 248 4.19 7.61 -0.61
CA PHE A 248 4.40 6.68 0.50
C PHE A 248 5.89 6.37 0.67
N GLY A 249 6.41 6.67 1.85
CA GLY A 249 7.81 6.51 2.23
C GLY A 249 8.64 7.79 2.10
N GLU A 250 8.04 8.89 1.63
CA GLU A 250 8.68 10.21 1.61
C GLU A 250 8.63 10.88 2.99
N ASP A 251 9.63 11.73 3.27
CA ASP A 251 9.74 12.41 4.56
C ASP A 251 8.57 13.38 4.79
N GLY A 252 7.97 13.32 5.99
CA GLY A 252 6.88 14.20 6.38
C GLY A 252 5.50 13.83 5.80
N ASP A 253 5.39 12.74 5.04
CA ASP A 253 4.11 12.27 4.51
C ASP A 253 3.20 11.72 5.63
N ALA A 254 1.99 12.29 5.74
CA ALA A 254 1.06 11.98 6.82
C ALA A 254 0.50 10.55 6.75
N LEU A 255 0.19 10.07 5.54
CA LEU A 255 -0.25 8.70 5.31
C LEU A 255 0.84 7.71 5.74
N THR A 256 2.09 7.96 5.36
CA THR A 256 3.25 7.13 5.70
C THR A 256 3.41 6.97 7.20
N GLY A 257 3.30 8.07 7.96
CA GLY A 257 3.34 8.03 9.42
C GLY A 257 2.21 7.19 10.03
N ALA A 258 0.97 7.41 9.58
CA ALA A 258 -0.20 6.66 10.05
C ALA A 258 -0.12 5.17 9.69
N ALA A 259 0.30 4.85 8.46
CA ALA A 259 0.52 3.50 7.98
C ALA A 259 1.62 2.79 8.78
N LEU A 260 2.74 3.45 9.07
CA LEU A 260 3.81 2.87 9.87
C LEU A 260 3.35 2.54 11.30
N ALA A 261 2.59 3.45 11.93
CA ALA A 261 2.02 3.20 13.25
C ALA A 261 1.08 1.99 13.23
N PHE A 262 0.22 1.89 12.21
CA PHE A 262 -0.65 0.73 12.01
C PHE A 262 0.15 -0.57 11.81
N LEU A 263 1.14 -0.55 10.91
CA LEU A 263 2.03 -1.70 10.65
C LEU A 263 2.67 -2.19 11.93
N LYS A 264 3.31 -1.30 12.70
CA LYS A 264 3.96 -1.65 13.98
C LYS A 264 2.95 -2.22 14.98
N SER A 265 1.73 -1.70 15.05
CA SER A 265 0.69 -2.24 15.93
C SER A 265 0.18 -3.64 15.54
N ALA A 266 0.23 -3.98 14.26
CA ALA A 266 -0.28 -5.24 13.73
C ALA A 266 0.70 -6.41 13.88
N VAL A 267 2.00 -6.12 13.95
CA VAL A 267 3.09 -7.12 13.94
C VAL A 267 4.11 -6.97 15.07
N GLY A 268 3.92 -5.96 15.93
CA GLY A 268 4.72 -5.69 17.12
C GLY A 268 4.40 -6.61 18.29
#